data_AF-A0A9X1TWC0-F1
#
_entry.id   AF-A0A9X1TWC0-F1
#
_cell.length_a   1.000
_cell.length_b   1.000
_cell.length_c   1.000
_cell.angle_alpha   90.00
_cell.angle_beta   90.00
_cell.angle_gamma   90.00
#
_symmetry.space_group_name_H-M   'P 1'
#
loop_
_entity.id
_entity.type
_entity.pdbx_description
1 polymer ?
#
loop_
_entity_poly.entity_id
_entity_poly.type
_entity_poly.pdbx_seq_one_letter_code
_entity_poly.pdbx_strand_id
1 'polypeptide(L)'
;MKNAITWLGCLAVLLTIVSFIGAPDPIVGRWQRIQKSPNGDINLLFVFRADSTYDGIVNGKAFTTGRYFIKNDTISVSDNGCNLAYYGTYKLQYYAQDSLLFTAISDTCQERYQGANGLACKKLPKK
;
A
#
# COMPACT_ATOMS: atom_id res chain seq x y z
N MET A 1 21.38 -14.33 48.83
CA MET A 1 21.34 -14.41 47.35
C MET A 1 20.06 -15.13 46.91
N LYS A 2 18.89 -14.47 46.89
CA LYS A 2 17.62 -15.11 46.46
C LYS A 2 16.76 -14.24 45.52
N ASN A 3 17.20 -13.02 45.20
CA ASN A 3 16.38 -12.02 44.49
C ASN A 3 16.84 -11.76 43.04
N ALA A 4 17.91 -12.43 42.58
CA ALA A 4 18.47 -12.21 41.24
C ALA A 4 17.74 -13.02 40.14
N ILE A 5 16.98 -14.05 40.52
CA ILE A 5 16.34 -14.98 39.58
C ILE A 5 15.05 -14.38 38.98
N THR A 6 14.38 -13.48 39.70
CA THR A 6 13.11 -12.86 39.25
C THR A 6 13.28 -11.80 38.17
N TRP A 7 14.45 -11.16 38.05
CA TRP A 7 14.71 -10.13 37.04
C TRP A 7 15.06 -10.67 35.65
N LEU A 8 15.66 -11.87 35.59
CA LEU A 8 16.02 -12.54 34.33
C LEU A 8 14.78 -13.04 33.56
N GLY A 9 13.71 -13.41 34.26
CA GLY A 9 12.46 -13.88 33.64
C GLY A 9 11.71 -12.79 32.87
N CYS A 10 11.64 -11.56 33.41
CA CYS A 10 10.96 -10.44 32.74
C CYS A 10 11.66 -9.99 31.45
N LEU A 11 13.00 -10.06 31.39
CA LEU A 11 13.75 -9.67 30.19
C LEU A 11 13.56 -10.67 29.03
N ALA A 12 13.48 -11.96 29.35
CA ALA A 12 13.24 -13.02 28.36
C ALA A 12 11.82 -12.94 27.76
N VAL A 13 10.81 -12.59 28.57
CA VAL A 13 9.43 -12.40 28.09
C VAL A 13 9.33 -11.17 27.18
N LEU A 14 9.98 -10.05 27.53
CA LEU A 14 9.98 -8.83 26.70
C LEU A 14 10.61 -9.03 25.32
N LEU A 15 11.65 -9.86 25.18
CA LEU A 15 12.31 -10.14 23.90
C LEU A 15 11.44 -10.95 22.92
N THR A 16 10.53 -11.80 23.41
CA THR A 16 9.61 -12.58 22.56
C THR A 16 8.48 -11.75 21.96
N ILE A 17 8.10 -10.63 22.59
CA ILE A 17 6.98 -9.79 22.13
C ILE A 17 7.41 -8.94 20.91
N VAL A 18 8.69 -8.58 20.82
CA VAL A 18 9.22 -7.76 19.71
C VAL A 18 9.40 -8.59 18.43
N SER A 19 9.48 -9.92 18.53
CA SER A 19 9.69 -10.82 17.37
C SER A 19 8.49 -10.84 16.40
N PHE A 20 7.32 -10.41 16.85
CA PHE A 20 6.07 -10.44 16.07
C PHE A 20 5.72 -9.10 15.40
N ILE A 21 6.59 -8.09 15.51
CA ILE A 21 6.42 -6.86 14.72
C ILE A 21 6.93 -7.17 13.31
N GLY A 22 6.05 -7.76 12.49
CA GLY A 22 6.32 -7.96 11.07
C GLY A 22 6.73 -6.63 10.43
N ALA A 23 7.71 -6.67 9.52
CA ALA A 23 8.09 -5.49 8.77
C ALA A 23 6.84 -4.88 8.11
N PRO A 24 6.65 -3.54 8.14
CA PRO A 24 5.54 -2.90 7.44
C PRO A 24 5.53 -3.34 5.98
N ASP A 25 4.35 -3.63 5.45
CA ASP A 25 4.21 -4.06 4.06
C ASP A 25 4.92 -3.05 3.12
N PRO A 26 5.76 -3.51 2.18
CA PRO A 26 6.50 -2.64 1.26
C PRO A 26 5.64 -1.61 0.53
N ILE A 27 4.33 -1.88 0.36
CA ILE A 27 3.38 -0.96 -0.26
C ILE A 27 3.08 0.27 0.60
N VAL A 28 3.20 0.19 1.93
CA VAL A 28 2.88 1.30 2.84
C VAL A 28 3.76 2.51 2.48
N GLY A 29 3.11 3.65 2.25
CA GLY A 29 3.76 4.88 1.83
C GLY A 29 3.01 5.62 0.74
N ARG A 30 3.71 6.59 0.14
CA ARG A 30 3.18 7.51 -0.87
C ARG A 30 3.77 7.13 -2.23
N TRP A 31 2.91 6.89 -3.22
CA TRP A 31 3.30 6.44 -4.56
C TRP A 31 2.75 7.39 -5.60
N GLN A 32 3.59 7.85 -6.51
CA GLN A 32 3.27 8.89 -7.46
C GLN A 32 3.49 8.44 -8.91
N ARG A 33 2.58 8.85 -9.79
CA ARG A 33 2.79 8.86 -11.24
C ARG A 33 2.50 10.25 -11.80
N ILE A 34 3.43 10.78 -12.58
CA ILE A 34 3.20 11.99 -13.39
C ILE A 34 2.96 11.53 -14.81
N GLN A 35 1.74 11.72 -15.29
CA GLN A 35 1.35 11.44 -16.66
C GLN A 35 1.39 12.73 -17.46
N LYS A 36 2.30 12.79 -18.44
CA LYS A 36 2.40 13.91 -19.38
C LYS A 36 1.20 13.90 -20.33
N SER A 37 0.59 15.06 -20.56
CA SER A 37 -0.53 15.24 -21.49
C SER A 37 -0.45 16.61 -22.16
N PRO A 38 -0.92 16.77 -23.41
CA PRO A 38 -0.96 18.08 -24.09
C PRO A 38 -1.73 19.16 -23.32
N ASN A 39 -2.70 18.76 -22.49
CA ASN A 39 -3.56 19.67 -21.72
C ASN A 39 -3.02 19.95 -20.29
N GLY A 40 -1.76 19.59 -20.04
CA GLY A 40 -1.11 19.70 -18.74
C GLY A 40 -0.89 18.35 -18.07
N ASP A 41 0.11 18.31 -17.18
CA ASP A 41 0.48 17.09 -16.48
C ASP A 41 -0.60 16.67 -15.48
N ILE A 42 -0.86 15.36 -15.44
CA ILE A 42 -1.74 14.74 -14.45
C ILE A 42 -0.85 14.08 -13.39
N ASN A 43 -0.95 14.57 -12.16
CA ASN A 43 -0.27 14.03 -10.99
C ASN A 43 -1.21 13.10 -10.23
N LEU A 44 -0.95 11.80 -10.31
CA LEU A 44 -1.63 10.76 -9.56
C LEU A 44 -0.80 10.44 -8.31
N LEU A 45 -1.40 10.53 -7.14
CA LEU A 45 -0.79 10.18 -5.87
C LEU A 45 -1.67 9.17 -5.13
N PHE A 46 -1.08 8.05 -4.73
CA PHE A 46 -1.70 7.04 -3.90
C PHE A 46 -1.03 7.00 -2.54
N VAL A 47 -1.81 6.99 -1.47
CA VAL A 47 -1.31 6.98 -0.08
C VAL A 47 -1.81 5.72 0.60
N PHE A 48 -0.97 4.69 0.71
CA PHE A 48 -1.28 3.44 1.40
C PHE A 48 -0.84 3.51 2.86
N ARG A 49 -1.75 3.21 3.79
CA ARG A 49 -1.55 3.30 5.24
C ARG A 49 -1.48 1.92 5.87
N ALA A 50 -0.77 1.83 7.00
CA ALA A 50 -0.60 0.58 7.74
C ALA A 50 -1.92 0.00 8.30
N ASP A 51 -2.99 0.79 8.36
CA ASP A 51 -4.33 0.37 8.80
C ASP A 51 -5.20 -0.23 7.67
N SER A 52 -4.57 -0.58 6.55
CA SER A 52 -5.24 -1.15 5.36
C SER A 52 -6.19 -0.19 4.64
N THR A 53 -6.03 1.13 4.83
CA THR A 53 -6.73 2.14 4.03
C THR A 53 -5.81 2.79 3.00
N TYR A 54 -6.40 3.34 1.94
CA TYR A 54 -5.66 4.17 1.00
C TYR A 54 -6.50 5.31 0.44
N ASP A 55 -5.83 6.37 0.00
CA ASP A 55 -6.43 7.44 -0.78
C ASP A 55 -5.77 7.56 -2.15
N GLY A 56 -6.58 7.85 -3.17
CA GLY A 56 -6.13 8.34 -4.46
C GLY A 56 -6.37 9.86 -4.55
N ILE A 57 -5.36 10.59 -5.01
CA ILE A 57 -5.36 12.04 -5.14
C ILE A 57 -4.93 12.38 -6.57
N VAL A 58 -5.73 13.19 -7.26
CA VAL A 58 -5.44 13.66 -8.62
C VAL A 58 -5.23 15.17 -8.57
N ASN A 59 -4.06 15.64 -9.01
CA ASN A 59 -3.71 17.07 -9.03
C ASN A 59 -3.96 17.77 -7.68
N GLY A 60 -3.64 17.08 -6.57
CA GLY A 60 -3.80 17.59 -5.21
C GLY A 60 -5.22 17.53 -4.64
N LYS A 61 -6.22 17.09 -5.42
CA LYS A 61 -7.60 16.91 -4.97
C LYS A 61 -7.88 15.43 -4.67
N ALA A 62 -8.57 15.17 -3.57
CA ALA A 62 -9.04 13.81 -3.26
C ALA A 62 -9.91 13.29 -4.41
N PHE A 63 -9.61 12.07 -4.86
CA PHE A 63 -10.29 11.42 -5.98
C PHE A 63 -11.02 10.15 -5.53
N THR A 64 -10.37 9.32 -4.72
CA THR A 64 -10.97 8.09 -4.19
C THR A 64 -10.40 7.78 -2.81
N THR A 65 -11.15 7.03 -2.01
CA THR A 65 -10.70 6.46 -0.73
C THR A 65 -11.21 5.03 -0.62
N GLY A 66 -10.40 4.18 0.00
CA GLY A 66 -10.65 2.76 -0.06
C GLY A 66 -9.89 1.94 0.97
N ARG A 67 -10.06 0.63 0.85
CA ARG A 67 -9.36 -0.39 1.63
C ARG A 67 -8.54 -1.28 0.72
N TYR A 68 -7.42 -1.75 1.25
CA TYR A 68 -6.59 -2.72 0.55
C TYR A 68 -6.11 -3.82 1.48
N PHE A 69 -5.75 -4.96 0.91
CA PHE A 69 -4.98 -5.98 1.59
C PHE A 69 -3.96 -6.59 0.64
N ILE A 70 -2.88 -7.12 1.21
CA ILE A 70 -1.78 -7.73 0.48
C ILE A 70 -1.68 -9.18 0.87
N LYS A 71 -1.51 -10.04 -0.12
CA LYS A 71 -1.10 -11.44 0.06
C LYS A 71 0.00 -11.74 -0.94
N ASN A 72 1.20 -12.00 -0.44
CA ASN A 72 2.41 -12.18 -1.25
C ASN A 72 2.65 -10.96 -2.16
N ASP A 73 2.67 -11.17 -3.48
CA ASP A 73 2.84 -10.16 -4.52
C ASP A 73 1.50 -9.64 -5.07
N THR A 74 0.38 -9.91 -4.40
CA THR A 74 -0.95 -9.53 -4.89
C THR A 74 -1.61 -8.55 -3.95
N ILE A 75 -2.02 -7.41 -4.49
CA ILE A 75 -2.89 -6.45 -3.82
C ILE A 75 -4.33 -6.66 -4.24
N SER A 76 -5.24 -6.56 -3.26
CA SER A 76 -6.66 -6.41 -3.52
C SER A 76 -7.10 -5.06 -3.00
N VAL A 77 -7.81 -4.29 -3.82
CA VAL A 77 -8.29 -2.93 -3.49
C VAL A 77 -9.79 -2.81 -3.69
N SER A 78 -10.42 -2.01 -2.85
CA SER A 78 -11.84 -1.61 -2.93
C SER A 78 -11.90 -0.12 -2.61
N ASP A 79 -12.75 0.64 -3.31
CA ASP A 79 -12.84 2.08 -3.09
C ASP A 79 -14.19 2.65 -3.51
N ASN A 80 -14.45 3.89 -3.07
CA ASN A 80 -15.72 4.58 -3.27
C ASN A 80 -15.94 5.12 -4.69
N GLY A 81 -14.91 5.10 -5.55
CA GLY A 81 -15.08 5.32 -6.99
C GLY A 81 -15.74 4.13 -7.68
N CYS A 82 -15.71 2.96 -7.03
CA CYS A 82 -16.41 1.74 -7.40
C CYS A 82 -17.40 1.34 -6.28
N ASN A 83 -17.90 0.10 -6.33
CA ASN A 83 -18.59 -0.49 -5.19
C ASN A 83 -17.58 -0.98 -4.14
N LEU A 84 -17.71 -0.54 -2.88
CA LEU A 84 -16.83 -0.93 -1.78
C LEU A 84 -16.86 -2.44 -1.46
N ALA A 85 -17.89 -3.16 -1.90
CA ALA A 85 -17.96 -4.62 -1.78
C ALA A 85 -17.13 -5.35 -2.87
N TYR A 86 -16.69 -4.64 -3.93
CA TYR A 86 -16.04 -5.25 -5.09
C TYR A 86 -14.54 -4.95 -5.11
N TYR A 87 -13.77 -6.03 -4.96
CA TYR A 87 -12.31 -5.98 -4.95
C TYR A 87 -11.73 -6.18 -6.34
N GLY A 88 -10.82 -5.27 -6.70
CA GLY A 88 -9.94 -5.41 -7.86
C GLY A 88 -8.64 -6.01 -7.37
N THR A 89 -8.11 -6.97 -8.09
CA THR A 89 -6.93 -7.74 -7.73
C THR A 89 -5.83 -7.51 -8.76
N TYR A 90 -4.64 -7.20 -8.26
CA TYR A 90 -3.49 -6.83 -9.07
C TYR A 90 -2.22 -7.46 -8.52
N LYS A 91 -1.36 -7.92 -9.42
CA LYS A 91 0.01 -8.29 -9.10
C LYS A 91 0.85 -7.02 -8.95
N LEU A 92 1.64 -6.96 -7.89
CA LEU A 92 2.62 -5.94 -7.59
C LEU A 92 4.00 -6.42 -8.04
N GLN A 93 4.64 -5.65 -8.92
CA GLN A 93 6.01 -5.91 -9.37
C GLN A 93 6.91 -4.76 -8.97
N TYR A 94 7.78 -5.00 -7.99
CA TYR A 94 8.82 -4.06 -7.60
C TYR A 94 10.06 -4.30 -8.46
N TYR A 95 10.44 -3.31 -9.28
CA TYR A 95 11.65 -3.37 -10.11
C TYR A 95 12.79 -2.47 -9.59
N ALA A 96 12.49 -1.67 -8.56
CA ALA A 96 13.47 -1.03 -7.67
C ALA A 96 12.80 -0.79 -6.30
N GLN A 97 13.57 -0.36 -5.30
CA GLN A 97 13.03 -0.08 -3.95
C GLN A 97 11.93 0.99 -3.96
N ASP A 98 12.01 1.94 -4.89
CA ASP A 98 11.08 3.05 -5.05
C ASP A 98 10.19 2.91 -6.28
N SER A 99 10.15 1.75 -6.94
CA SER A 99 9.51 1.63 -8.25
C SER A 99 8.62 0.40 -8.34
N LEU A 100 7.34 0.63 -8.63
CA LEU A 100 6.27 -0.36 -8.55
C LEU A 100 5.42 -0.35 -9.83
N LEU A 101 5.10 -1.53 -10.35
CA LEU A 101 4.14 -1.73 -11.43
C LEU A 101 2.95 -2.57 -10.94
N PHE A 102 1.75 -2.14 -11.29
CA PHE A 102 0.50 -2.89 -11.07
C PHE A 102 0.12 -3.62 -12.35
N THR A 103 -0.22 -4.91 -12.25
CA THR A 103 -0.74 -5.71 -13.36
C THR A 103 -2.05 -6.35 -12.95
N ALA A 104 -3.13 -6.10 -13.68
CA ALA A 104 -4.44 -6.62 -13.32
C ALA A 104 -4.49 -8.15 -13.40
N ILE A 105 -5.10 -8.76 -12.38
CA ILE A 105 -5.45 -10.19 -12.35
C ILE A 105 -6.95 -10.31 -12.62
N SER A 106 -7.78 -9.61 -11.84
CA SER A 106 -9.22 -9.57 -12.01
C SER A 106 -9.79 -8.32 -11.35
N ASP A 107 -10.59 -7.55 -12.08
CA ASP A 107 -11.35 -6.44 -11.53
C ASP A 107 -12.64 -6.23 -12.33
N THR A 108 -13.78 -6.24 -11.64
CA THR A 108 -15.10 -6.03 -12.24
C THR A 108 -15.44 -4.54 -12.43
N CYS A 109 -14.73 -3.62 -11.76
CA CYS A 109 -14.87 -2.18 -11.95
C CYS A 109 -13.99 -1.74 -13.12
N GLN A 110 -14.59 -1.41 -14.26
CA GLN A 110 -13.84 -1.16 -15.50
C GLN A 110 -12.96 0.09 -15.41
N GLU A 111 -13.42 1.17 -14.76
CA GLU A 111 -12.64 2.38 -14.59
C GLU A 111 -11.37 2.12 -13.78
N ARG A 112 -11.50 1.36 -12.68
CA ARG A 112 -10.36 0.98 -11.84
C ARG A 112 -9.42 0.00 -12.54
N TYR A 113 -9.97 -0.99 -13.24
CA TYR A 113 -9.19 -1.90 -14.09
C TYR A 113 -8.32 -1.11 -15.08
N GLN A 114 -8.92 -0.19 -15.85
CA GLN A 114 -8.22 0.61 -16.85
C GLN A 114 -7.21 1.59 -16.24
N GLY A 115 -7.53 2.17 -15.09
CA GLY A 115 -6.64 3.11 -14.40
C GLY A 115 -5.44 2.46 -13.73
N ALA A 116 -5.59 1.23 -13.22
CA ALA A 116 -4.56 0.53 -12.45
C ALA A 116 -3.77 -0.51 -13.27
N ASN A 117 -4.34 -1.10 -14.31
CA ASN A 117 -3.60 -2.08 -15.11
C ASN A 117 -2.46 -1.41 -15.90
N GLY A 118 -1.22 -1.85 -15.66
CA GLY A 118 -0.04 -1.23 -16.24
C GLY A 118 0.36 0.10 -15.57
N LEU A 119 -0.21 0.42 -14.41
CA LEU A 119 0.14 1.62 -13.67
C LEU A 119 1.53 1.46 -13.04
N ALA A 120 2.50 2.27 -13.51
CA ALA A 120 3.81 2.37 -12.89
C ALA A 120 3.88 3.59 -11.96
N CYS A 121 4.34 3.41 -10.72
CA CYS A 121 4.46 4.46 -9.73
C CYS A 121 5.85 4.47 -9.08
N LYS A 122 6.25 5.68 -8.67
CA LYS A 122 7.45 5.92 -7.89
C LYS A 122 7.11 6.21 -6.43
N LYS A 123 7.82 5.61 -5.48
CA LYS A 123 7.68 5.88 -4.05
C LYS A 123 8.28 7.25 -3.74
N LEU A 124 7.54 8.04 -2.98
CA LEU A 124 8.01 9.32 -2.48
C LEU A 124 8.73 9.13 -1.14
N PRO A 125 9.74 9.96 -0.84
CA PRO A 125 10.39 9.96 0.46
C PRO A 125 9.38 10.25 1.58
N LYS A 126 9.66 9.72 2.76
CA LYS A 126 8.91 10.06 3.97
C LYS A 126 9.04 11.58 4.20
N LYS A 127 7.93 12.22 4.56
CA LYS A 127 7.94 13.60 5.03
C LYS A 127 8.46 13.66 6.45
#